data_AF-A0AAN6PW65-F1
#
_entry.id   AF-A0AAN6PW65-F1
#
_cell.length_a   1.000
_cell.length_b   1.000
_cell.length_c   1.000
_cell.angle_alpha   90.00
_cell.angle_beta   90.00
_cell.angle_gamma   90.00
#
_symmetry.space_group_name_H-M   'P 1'
#
loop_
_entity.id
_entity.type
_entity.pdbx_description
1 polymer ?
#
loop_
_entity_poly.entity_id
_entity_poly.type
_entity_poly.pdbx_seq_one_letter_code
_entity_poly.pdbx_strand_id
1 'polypeptide(L)'
;LLNLPGEIQNKALDELEPFGLLQLRATCHHFRTIVPLLGIDELVMAETNQTALERDLYACCLCLRLRHSTHFADNMMWKAKKNSEGESVNRFCIPCGLRPPPGKNGYPKGILLTRNGLWFVICRHCAGL
;
A
#
# COMPACT_ATOMS: atom_id res chain seq x y z
N LEU A 1 21.44 -13.61 8.26
CA LEU A 1 20.05 -14.09 8.30
C LEU A 1 19.82 -15.32 7.42
N LEU A 2 20.19 -15.31 6.13
CA LEU A 2 19.89 -16.42 5.21
C LEU A 2 20.53 -17.78 5.57
N ASN A 3 21.65 -17.78 6.28
CA ASN A 3 22.34 -19.00 6.73
C ASN A 3 21.84 -19.50 8.11
N LEU A 4 20.85 -18.83 8.72
CA LEU A 4 20.29 -19.26 10.00
C LEU A 4 19.25 -20.37 9.78
N PRO A 5 19.07 -21.29 10.73
CA PRO A 5 17.95 -22.23 10.72
C PRO A 5 16.60 -21.51 10.65
N GLY A 6 15.63 -22.11 9.97
CA GLY A 6 14.28 -21.53 9.77
C GLY A 6 13.60 -21.14 11.08
N GLU A 7 13.78 -21.91 12.15
CA GLU A 7 13.25 -21.62 13.48
C GLU A 7 13.78 -20.29 14.05
N ILE A 8 15.08 -20.01 13.86
CA ILE A 8 15.70 -18.76 14.32
C ILE A 8 15.23 -17.60 13.46
N GLN A 9 15.03 -17.83 12.16
CA GLN A 9 14.44 -16.83 11.28
C GLN A 9 13.02 -16.48 11.72
N ASN A 10 12.17 -17.47 11.98
CA ASN A 10 10.79 -17.26 12.44
C ASN A 10 10.75 -16.46 13.74
N LYS A 11 11.57 -16.83 14.73
CA LYS A 11 11.69 -16.04 15.97
C LYS A 11 12.09 -14.59 15.70
N ALA A 12 13.02 -14.35 14.77
CA ALA A 12 13.39 -13.00 14.41
C ALA A 12 12.26 -12.25 13.69
N LEU A 13 11.41 -12.94 12.92
CA LEU A 13 10.24 -12.35 12.28
C LEU A 13 9.17 -11.94 13.30
N ASP A 14 8.92 -12.77 14.32
CA ASP A 14 7.91 -12.51 15.34
C ASP A 14 8.20 -11.24 16.17
N GLU A 15 9.46 -10.83 16.24
CA GLU A 15 9.90 -9.62 16.95
C GLU A 15 9.88 -8.35 16.07
N LEU A 16 9.55 -8.45 14.78
CA LEU A 16 9.54 -7.31 13.87
C LEU A 16 8.17 -6.63 13.82
N GLU A 17 8.19 -5.31 14.01
CA GLU A 17 7.07 -4.43 13.70
C GLU A 17 6.64 -4.54 12.22
N PRO A 18 5.37 -4.25 11.88
CA PRO A 18 4.83 -4.38 10.52
C PRO A 18 5.69 -3.74 9.43
N PHE A 19 6.25 -2.55 9.67
CA PHE A 19 7.11 -1.89 8.69
C PHE A 19 8.42 -2.67 8.44
N GLY A 20 9.01 -3.24 9.48
CA GLY A 20 10.21 -4.08 9.38
C GLY A 20 9.95 -5.35 8.58
N LEU A 21 8.78 -5.99 8.78
CA LEU A 21 8.35 -7.14 7.99
C LEU A 21 8.22 -6.79 6.49
N LEU A 22 7.62 -5.63 6.17
CA LEU A 22 7.52 -5.16 4.77
C LEU A 22 8.88 -4.93 4.13
N GLN A 23 9.81 -4.31 4.86
CA GLN A 23 11.17 -4.08 4.37
C GLN A 23 11.86 -5.41 4.10
N LEU A 24 11.84 -6.33 5.07
CA LEU A 24 12.49 -7.63 4.95
C LEU A 24 11.90 -8.43 3.78
N ARG A 25 10.58 -8.46 3.65
CA ARG A 25 9.86 -9.10 2.52
C ARG A 25 10.27 -8.53 1.15
N ALA A 26 10.71 -7.28 1.09
CA ALA A 26 11.15 -6.63 -0.15
C ALA A 26 12.62 -6.89 -0.51
N THR A 27 13.43 -7.45 0.39
CA THR A 27 14.88 -7.61 0.19
C THR A 27 15.24 -8.76 -0.75
N CYS A 28 14.62 -9.93 -0.62
CA CYS A 28 14.97 -11.12 -1.40
C CYS A 28 13.81 -12.11 -1.56
N HIS A 29 13.97 -13.06 -2.48
CA HIS A 29 12.96 -14.09 -2.76
C HIS A 29 12.64 -14.95 -1.52
N HIS A 30 13.64 -15.28 -0.71
CA HIS A 30 13.47 -16.11 0.49
C HIS A 30 12.53 -15.45 1.49
N PHE A 31 12.82 -14.22 1.93
CA PHE A 31 11.94 -13.48 2.83
C PHE A 31 10.60 -13.13 2.20
N ARG A 32 10.55 -12.93 0.89
CA ARG A 32 9.28 -12.81 0.15
C ARG A 32 8.44 -14.08 0.18
N THR A 33 9.03 -15.23 0.46
CA THR A 33 8.31 -16.50 0.57
C THR A 33 7.87 -16.77 2.00
N ILE A 34 8.73 -16.51 2.98
CA ILE A 34 8.46 -16.86 4.39
C ILE A 34 7.73 -15.78 5.20
N VAL A 35 7.90 -14.49 4.87
CA VAL A 35 7.16 -13.41 5.54
C VAL A 35 5.75 -13.36 4.94
N PRO A 36 4.66 -13.50 5.69
CA PRO A 36 3.31 -13.43 5.14
C PRO A 36 3.00 -12.06 4.51
N LEU A 37 1.98 -12.00 3.64
CA LEU A 37 1.41 -10.71 3.24
C LEU A 37 0.68 -10.10 4.44
N LEU A 38 1.02 -8.86 4.76
CA LEU A 38 0.31 -8.12 5.80
C LEU A 38 -1.08 -7.70 5.34
N GLY A 39 -2.03 -7.73 6.28
CA GLY A 39 -3.37 -7.20 6.13
C GLY A 39 -3.38 -5.66 6.07
N ILE A 40 -4.56 -5.09 5.81
CA ILE A 40 -4.70 -3.65 5.69
C ILE A 40 -4.43 -2.93 7.02
N ASP A 41 -4.87 -3.49 8.15
CA ASP A 41 -4.67 -2.86 9.47
C ASP A 41 -3.18 -2.77 9.82
N GLU A 42 -2.42 -3.83 9.54
CA GLU A 42 -0.96 -3.86 9.73
C GLU A 42 -0.24 -2.86 8.81
N LEU A 43 -0.70 -2.70 7.57
CA LEU A 43 -0.16 -1.69 6.66
C LEU A 43 -0.45 -0.29 7.15
N VAL A 44 -1.63 -0.05 7.73
CA VAL A 44 -2.00 1.25 8.30
C VAL A 44 -1.19 1.54 9.56
N MET A 45 -0.97 0.55 10.42
CA MET A 45 -0.02 0.67 11.54
C MET A 45 1.39 1.03 11.01
N ALA A 46 1.82 0.39 9.92
CA ALA A 46 3.10 0.69 9.28
C ALA A 46 3.20 2.11 8.69
N GLU A 47 2.08 2.80 8.40
CA GLU A 47 2.10 4.22 7.98
C GLU A 47 2.61 5.14 9.10
N THR A 48 2.45 4.75 10.38
CA THR A 48 2.88 5.54 11.54
C THR A 48 4.37 5.41 11.84
N ASN A 49 5.07 4.49 11.18
CA ASN A 49 6.51 4.34 11.32
C ASN A 49 7.23 5.59 10.82
N GLN A 50 8.25 6.05 11.55
CA GLN A 50 9.02 7.25 11.22
C GLN A 50 9.56 7.24 9.78
N THR A 51 10.09 6.10 9.31
CA THR A 51 10.60 5.98 7.94
C THR A 51 9.46 6.04 6.90
N ALA A 52 8.27 5.53 7.23
CA ALA A 52 7.11 5.63 6.35
C ALA A 52 6.63 7.07 6.22
N LEU A 53 6.59 7.81 7.33
CA LEU A 53 6.23 9.23 7.38
C LEU A 53 7.23 10.09 6.59
N GLU A 54 8.52 9.91 6.82
CA GLU A 54 9.58 10.66 6.12
C GLU A 54 9.57 10.41 4.60
N ARG A 55 9.14 9.22 4.18
CA ARG A 55 9.04 8.83 2.77
C ARG A 55 7.62 9.00 2.19
N ASP A 56 6.72 9.63 2.94
CA ASP A 56 5.33 9.93 2.54
C ASP A 56 4.61 8.68 1.98
N LEU A 57 4.71 7.57 2.70
CA LEU A 57 4.19 6.25 2.31
C LEU A 57 2.82 5.96 2.94
N TYR A 58 1.92 5.41 2.12
CA TYR A 58 0.55 5.05 2.51
C TYR A 58 0.16 3.67 2.01
N ALA A 59 -0.67 2.98 2.78
CA ALA A 59 -1.24 1.68 2.49
C ALA A 59 -2.23 1.74 1.34
N CYS A 60 -2.18 0.75 0.45
CA CYS A 60 -3.19 0.51 -0.57
C CYS A 60 -4.00 -0.75 -0.22
N CYS A 61 -5.30 -0.61 -0.01
CA CYS A 61 -6.18 -1.71 0.38
C CYS A 61 -6.38 -2.78 -0.69
N LEU A 62 -6.03 -2.49 -1.96
CA LEU A 62 -6.19 -3.44 -3.06
C LEU A 62 -4.94 -4.28 -3.33
N CYS A 63 -3.74 -3.71 -3.19
CA CYS A 63 -2.49 -4.46 -3.44
C CYS A 63 -1.71 -4.83 -2.18
N LEU A 64 -2.18 -4.41 -1.01
CA LEU A 64 -1.57 -4.66 0.30
C LEU A 64 -0.08 -4.29 0.32
N ARG A 65 0.21 -3.05 -0.09
CA ARG A 65 1.56 -2.47 -0.10
C ARG A 65 1.51 -1.01 0.34
N LEU A 66 2.59 -0.57 0.98
CA LEU A 66 2.91 0.84 1.14
C LEU A 66 3.38 1.43 -0.20
N ARG A 67 2.86 2.61 -0.56
CA ARG A 67 3.19 3.35 -1.78
C ARG A 67 3.37 4.82 -1.44
N HIS A 68 4.25 5.49 -2.17
CA HIS A 68 4.41 6.94 -2.06
C HIS A 68 3.10 7.66 -2.40
N SER A 69 2.77 8.76 -1.72
CA SER A 69 1.56 9.57 -1.92
C SER A 69 1.23 9.87 -3.38
N THR A 70 2.25 10.15 -4.19
CA THR A 70 2.17 10.39 -5.65
C THR A 70 1.55 9.23 -6.45
N HIS A 71 1.43 8.05 -5.87
CA HIS A 71 0.74 6.91 -6.47
C HIS A 71 -0.76 6.91 -6.18
N PHE A 72 -1.28 7.86 -5.42
CA PHE A 72 -2.69 8.01 -5.09
C PHE A 72 -3.25 9.26 -5.77
N ALA A 73 -4.57 9.27 -5.96
CA ALA A 73 -5.26 10.50 -6.35
C ALA A 73 -5.39 11.42 -5.12
N ASP A 74 -5.38 12.74 -5.32
CA ASP A 74 -5.34 13.70 -4.22
C ASP A 74 -6.58 13.56 -3.31
N ASN A 75 -7.73 13.17 -3.88
CA ASN A 75 -8.94 12.88 -3.11
C ASN A 75 -8.81 11.65 -2.19
N MET A 76 -7.98 10.67 -2.55
CA MET A 76 -7.66 9.52 -1.69
C MET A 76 -6.73 9.92 -0.55
N MET A 77 -5.86 10.91 -0.79
CA MET A 77 -4.95 11.46 0.20
C MET A 77 -5.62 12.44 1.16
N TRP A 78 -6.57 13.23 0.68
CA TRP A 78 -7.30 14.18 1.51
C TRP A 78 -8.14 13.48 2.58
N LYS A 79 -8.75 12.34 2.24
CA LYS A 79 -9.47 11.50 3.19
C LYS A 79 -8.56 10.92 4.27
N ALA A 80 -7.30 10.61 3.95
CA ALA A 80 -6.34 10.12 4.94
C ALA A 80 -6.02 11.17 6.02
N LYS A 81 -5.89 12.45 5.63
CA LYS A 81 -5.56 13.54 6.57
C LYS A 81 -6.73 13.98 7.47
N LYS A 82 -7.97 13.64 7.10
CA LYS A 82 -9.17 13.98 7.88
C LYS A 82 -9.66 12.84 8.79
N ASN A 83 -9.28 11.61 8.49
CA ASN A 83 -9.80 10.43 9.17
C ASN A 83 -8.89 10.07 10.36
N SER A 84 -9.09 10.78 11.47
CA SER A 84 -8.30 10.62 12.69
C SER A 84 -8.68 9.40 13.53
N GLU A 85 -9.85 8.78 13.35
CA GLU A 85 -10.33 7.74 14.26
C GLU A 85 -11.23 6.72 13.52
N GLY A 86 -10.81 5.46 13.46
CA GLY A 86 -11.70 4.30 13.27
C GLY A 86 -12.33 4.02 11.89
N GLU A 87 -12.19 4.88 10.88
CA GLU A 87 -12.72 4.60 9.55
C GLU A 87 -11.85 3.62 8.74
N SER A 88 -12.49 2.59 8.16
CA SER A 88 -11.85 1.62 7.28
C SER A 88 -11.06 2.30 6.16
N VAL A 89 -9.79 1.95 6.01
CA VAL A 89 -8.92 2.51 4.97
C VAL A 89 -9.36 2.01 3.59
N ASN A 90 -10.20 2.81 2.93
CA ASN A 90 -10.73 2.56 1.59
C ASN A 90 -9.82 3.15 0.48
N ARG A 91 -8.58 3.53 0.82
CA ARG A 91 -7.65 4.16 -0.12
C ARG A 91 -6.95 3.11 -0.99
N PHE A 92 -6.86 3.38 -2.28
CA PHE A 92 -6.11 2.55 -3.22
C PHE A 92 -5.27 3.39 -4.18
N CYS A 93 -4.12 2.84 -4.56
CA CYS A 93 -3.22 3.50 -5.49
C CYS A 93 -3.81 3.49 -6.91
N ILE A 94 -3.43 4.48 -7.71
CA ILE A 94 -3.79 4.67 -9.10
C ILE A 94 -3.60 3.40 -9.93
N PRO A 95 -2.46 2.69 -9.88
CA PRO A 95 -2.32 1.43 -10.62
C PRO A 95 -3.41 0.40 -10.31
N CYS A 96 -3.83 0.28 -9.04
CA CYS A 96 -4.92 -0.62 -8.64
C CYS A 96 -6.28 -0.05 -9.03
N GLY A 97 -6.46 1.27 -8.98
CA GLY A 97 -7.69 1.92 -9.46
C GLY A 97 -7.89 1.74 -10.97
N LEU A 98 -6.83 1.75 -11.77
CA LEU A 98 -6.89 1.54 -13.23
C LEU A 98 -7.07 0.06 -13.58
N ARG A 99 -6.44 -0.84 -12.80
CA ARG A 99 -6.46 -2.29 -13.01
C ARG A 99 -6.75 -2.98 -11.68
N PRO A 100 -8.02 -2.98 -11.24
CA PRO A 100 -8.37 -3.59 -9.97
C PRO A 100 -8.21 -5.11 -10.03
N PRO A 101 -7.86 -5.76 -8.90
CA PRO A 101 -7.93 -7.21 -8.79
C PRO A 101 -9.35 -7.73 -9.10
N PRO A 102 -9.50 -9.00 -9.54
CA PRO A 102 -10.81 -9.61 -9.76
C PRO A 102 -11.74 -9.44 -8.54
N GLY A 103 -12.98 -9.03 -8.80
CA GLY A 103 -14.00 -8.82 -7.75
C GLY A 103 -13.83 -7.52 -6.93
N LYS A 104 -12.90 -6.63 -7.30
CA LYS A 104 -12.74 -5.31 -6.68
C LYS A 104 -13.10 -4.20 -7.67
N ASN A 105 -13.59 -3.09 -7.13
CA ASN A 105 -13.89 -1.90 -7.93
C ASN A 105 -12.66 -0.99 -8.00
N GLY A 106 -12.41 -0.48 -9.20
CA GLY A 106 -11.42 0.55 -9.46
C GLY A 106 -12.09 1.91 -9.72
N TYR A 107 -11.36 2.77 -10.41
CA TYR A 107 -11.91 4.03 -10.88
C TYR A 107 -12.85 3.81 -12.07
N PRO A 108 -14.02 4.46 -12.11
CA PRO A 108 -14.88 4.43 -13.28
C PRO A 108 -14.18 5.01 -14.51
N LYS A 109 -14.46 4.43 -15.67
CA LYS A 109 -14.04 4.99 -16.95
C LYS A 109 -14.64 6.40 -17.15
N GLY A 110 -13.85 7.33 -17.66
CA GLY A 110 -14.26 8.72 -17.89
C GLY A 110 -14.30 9.60 -16.64
N ILE A 111 -13.89 9.08 -15.47
CA ILE A 111 -13.81 9.89 -14.26
C ILE A 111 -12.63 10.85 -14.32
N LEU A 112 -12.84 12.05 -13.79
CA LEU A 112 -11.81 13.06 -13.58
C LEU A 112 -11.14 12.81 -12.22
N LEU A 113 -9.81 12.73 -12.21
CA LEU A 113 -8.98 12.58 -11.03
C LEU A 113 -7.99 13.73 -10.92
N THR A 114 -7.52 13.98 -9.71
CA THR A 114 -6.40 14.88 -9.44
C THR A 114 -5.23 14.09 -8.89
N ARG A 115 -4.01 14.41 -9.33
CA ARG A 115 -2.76 13.87 -8.79
C ARG A 115 -1.72 14.98 -8.78
N ASN A 116 -1.19 15.30 -7.60
CA ASN A 116 -0.24 16.39 -7.41
C ASN A 116 -0.79 17.73 -7.94
N GLY A 117 -2.10 17.98 -7.77
CA GLY A 117 -2.76 19.19 -8.26
C GLY A 117 -3.03 19.23 -9.77
N LEU A 118 -2.59 18.23 -10.53
CA LEU A 118 -2.85 18.11 -11.96
C LEU A 118 -4.07 17.23 -12.22
N TRP A 119 -4.90 17.64 -13.19
CA TRP A 119 -6.11 16.96 -13.58
C TRP A 119 -5.84 15.91 -14.67
N PHE A 120 -6.40 14.72 -14.51
CA PHE A 120 -6.33 13.64 -15.50
C PHE A 120 -7.68 12.95 -15.63
N VAL A 121 -7.99 12.42 -16.80
CA VAL A 121 -9.22 11.66 -17.04
C VAL A 121 -8.86 10.23 -17.37
N ILE A 122 -9.56 9.27 -16.78
CA ILE A 122 -9.41 7.88 -17.18
C ILE A 122 -10.10 7.66 -18.52
N CYS A 123 -9.34 7.21 -19.51
CA CYS A 123 -9.84 6.99 -20.86
C CYS A 123 -11.04 6.03 -20.85
N ARG A 124 -12.11 6.43 -21.55
CA ARG A 124 -13.35 5.64 -21.66
C ARG A 124 -13.17 4.31 -22.41
N HIS A 125 -12.13 4.21 -23.24
CA HIS A 125 -11.90 3.02 -24.05
C HIS A 125 -10.91 2.07 -23.37
N CYS A 126 -9.71 2.54 -23.04
CA CYS A 126 -8.63 1.69 -22.55
C CYS A 126 -8.46 1.64 -21.02
N ALA A 127 -9.21 2.43 -20.24
CA ALA A 127 -9.04 2.55 -18.78
C ALA A 127 -7.63 2.97 -18.32
N GLY A 128 -6.85 3.62 -19.20
CA GLY A 128 -5.58 4.27 -18.86
C GLY A 128 -5.76 5.73 -18.42
N LEU A 129 -4.70 6.29 -17.82
CA LEU A 129 -4.55 7.74 -17.59
C LEU A 129 -3.98 8.44 -18.82
#